data_AF-R7YE89-F1
#
_entry.id   AF-R7YE89-F1
#
_cell.length_a   1.000
_cell.length_b   1.000
_cell.length_c   1.000
_cell.angle_alpha   90.00
_cell.angle_beta   90.00
_cell.angle_gamma   90.00
#
_symmetry.space_group_name_H-M   'P 1'
#
loop_
_entity.id
_entity.type
_entity.pdbx_description
1 polymer ?
#
loop_
_entity_poly.entity_id
_entity_poly.type
_entity_poly.pdbx_seq_one_letter_code
_entity_poly.pdbx_strand_id
1 'polypeptide(L)'
;MESLPDRSLPDRPVPGRREVERRQAALDPGRALVEMPFRIGFAVTGVVLSAAESAVTIARVTASSVQHELALAVGVDADELGSARTPLALLNQLSELLGPDRPFGRILANGGPLERLLNPGGVIDRLTAPDGPLEKLTAKGGLLDQMADERGILIRLTAKDGPLDRLTRPGGVVDQFTENEGILERLTSEGGIVDKLTAPDGVLEKVTAAGGILDRLAADGGLLDQLVGEDGAVERAIAPGGPLDRITELTEVIGQLAPNLLAMQDTVHELAETVDLLNQTVAPLGGLAERLPKRLTRPPKGSGGNGNGDAAPADSNGYPRA
;
A
#
# COMPACT_ATOMS: atom_id res chain seq x y z
N MET A 1 -15.11 27.64 73.34
CA MET A 1 -14.10 26.82 72.64
C MET A 1 -14.27 27.13 71.18
N GLU A 2 -13.50 28.09 70.70
CA GLU A 2 -13.88 28.97 69.59
C GLU A 2 -12.68 29.19 68.67
N SER A 3 -12.97 29.03 67.37
CA SER A 3 -12.37 29.66 66.17
C SER A 3 -10.87 29.52 65.85
N LEU A 4 -10.66 29.17 64.56
CA LEU A 4 -9.42 29.27 63.78
C LEU A 4 -8.76 30.66 63.86
N PRO A 5 -7.44 30.76 63.60
CA PRO A 5 -6.83 32.00 63.17
C PRO A 5 -6.43 31.98 61.69
N ASP A 6 -6.97 32.99 61.02
CA ASP A 6 -6.59 33.63 59.76
C ASP A 6 -5.14 34.16 59.81
N ARG A 7 -4.40 34.10 58.69
CA ARG A 7 -3.09 34.74 58.50
C ARG A 7 -3.17 35.68 57.31
N SER A 8 -3.35 36.96 57.64
CA SER A 8 -3.16 38.12 56.77
C SER A 8 -1.72 38.63 56.79
N LEU A 9 -1.36 39.37 55.71
CA LEU A 9 -0.28 40.38 55.50
C LEU A 9 0.89 39.97 54.56
N PRO A 10 1.58 40.93 53.88
CA PRO A 10 1.06 42.04 53.07
C PRO A 10 1.87 42.38 51.77
N ASP A 11 1.22 43.04 50.83
CA ASP A 11 1.59 44.28 50.09
C ASP A 11 3.06 44.55 49.64
N ARG A 12 3.28 44.80 48.33
CA ARG A 12 3.86 46.08 47.80
C ARG A 12 4.01 46.14 46.25
N PRO A 13 4.08 47.37 45.67
CA PRO A 13 3.64 47.70 44.30
C PRO A 13 4.78 47.98 43.30
N VAL A 14 4.44 48.04 42.00
CA VAL A 14 5.31 48.57 40.94
C VAL A 14 4.74 49.91 40.41
N PRO A 15 5.46 51.04 40.51
CA PRO A 15 5.02 52.30 39.92
C PRO A 15 5.53 52.45 38.49
N GLY A 16 4.76 53.19 37.68
CA GLY A 16 5.14 53.60 36.34
C GLY A 16 5.55 55.07 36.22
N ARG A 17 5.72 55.44 34.94
CA ARG A 17 5.66 56.77 34.29
C ARG A 17 6.94 57.62 34.21
N ARG A 18 7.25 57.92 32.93
CA ARG A 18 7.58 59.21 32.28
C ARG A 18 8.80 59.95 32.84
N GLU A 19 9.73 60.44 32.01
CA GLU A 19 9.58 61.62 31.16
C GLU A 19 10.86 61.73 30.28
N VAL A 20 10.73 62.01 28.97
CA VAL A 20 11.06 63.32 28.32
C VAL A 20 12.58 63.44 28.10
N GLU A 21 13.16 63.70 26.94
CA GLU A 21 12.76 64.23 25.65
C GLU A 21 14.11 64.59 24.99
N ARG A 22 14.21 64.55 23.66
CA ARG A 22 14.66 65.68 22.83
C ARG A 22 15.27 65.26 21.49
N ARG A 23 14.57 65.76 20.46
CA ARG A 23 15.07 66.38 19.22
C ARG A 23 15.34 65.47 18.01
N GLN A 24 14.26 65.33 17.26
CA GLN A 24 14.14 65.59 15.81
C GLN A 24 15.35 66.24 15.13
N ALA A 25 15.75 65.68 13.99
CA ALA A 25 16.00 66.43 12.77
C ALA A 25 15.79 65.52 11.56
N ALA A 26 14.85 65.93 10.71
CA ALA A 26 14.59 65.38 9.39
C ALA A 26 15.73 65.74 8.43
N LEU A 27 16.08 64.83 7.51
CA LEU A 27 16.59 65.21 6.19
C LEU A 27 16.35 64.07 5.18
N ASP A 28 16.01 64.50 3.97
CA ASP A 28 15.40 63.78 2.85
C ASP A 28 16.17 62.55 2.29
N PRO A 29 15.45 61.65 1.58
CA PRO A 29 16.02 60.53 0.84
C PRO A 29 16.36 60.96 -0.59
N GLY A 30 17.65 60.99 -0.96
CA GLY A 30 18.02 61.38 -2.32
C GLY A 30 19.49 61.27 -2.69
N ARG A 31 19.87 60.08 -3.17
CA ARG A 31 20.95 59.78 -4.14
C ARG A 31 22.41 59.87 -3.70
N ALA A 32 23.19 59.04 -4.40
CA ALA A 32 24.65 58.84 -4.40
C ALA A 32 25.11 57.85 -3.31
N LEU A 33 25.18 56.54 -3.57
CA LEU A 33 26.11 55.85 -4.47
C LEU A 33 27.56 56.35 -4.32
N VAL A 34 28.44 55.38 -4.07
CA VAL A 34 29.91 55.40 -4.21
C VAL A 34 30.70 55.69 -2.93
N GLU A 35 31.62 54.75 -2.68
CA GLU A 35 32.80 54.78 -1.81
C GLU A 35 32.73 54.18 -0.38
N MET A 36 33.49 53.08 -0.25
CA MET A 36 34.28 52.57 0.89
C MET A 36 33.76 51.38 1.72
N PRO A 37 34.65 50.41 2.05
CA PRO A 37 34.31 49.17 2.75
C PRO A 37 34.34 49.38 4.27
N PHE A 38 33.20 49.21 4.93
CA PHE A 38 33.15 49.19 6.40
C PHE A 38 33.22 47.75 6.92
N ARG A 39 34.29 47.50 7.69
CA ARG A 39 34.42 46.35 8.59
C ARG A 39 33.27 46.37 9.60
N ILE A 40 32.57 45.25 9.75
CA ILE A 40 31.70 44.97 10.90
C ILE A 40 32.19 43.66 11.50
N GLY A 41 32.73 43.75 12.73
CA GLY A 41 33.01 42.59 13.56
C GLY A 41 31.74 42.09 14.24
N PHE A 42 31.63 40.78 14.38
CA PHE A 42 30.68 40.14 15.29
C PHE A 42 31.42 39.15 16.18
N ALA A 43 31.49 39.48 17.46
CA ALA A 43 31.91 38.60 18.53
C ALA A 43 30.69 37.88 19.10
N VAL A 44 30.50 36.61 18.74
CA VAL A 44 29.88 35.55 19.56
C VAL A 44 30.53 34.22 19.17
N THR A 45 31.79 34.03 19.56
CA THR A 45 32.50 32.74 19.43
C THR A 45 32.67 32.16 20.82
N GLY A 46 31.85 31.18 21.16
CA GLY A 46 32.03 30.42 22.40
C GLY A 46 31.30 29.08 22.40
N VAL A 47 30.02 29.04 22.00
CA VAL A 47 29.21 27.83 22.20
C VAL A 47 28.97 27.03 20.91
N VAL A 48 28.93 27.67 19.74
CA VAL A 48 28.81 26.95 18.44
C VAL A 48 30.09 26.20 18.09
N LEU A 49 31.25 26.73 18.49
CA LEU A 49 32.55 26.13 18.20
C LEU A 49 32.78 24.84 19.00
N SER A 50 32.37 24.80 20.28
CA SER A 50 32.51 23.60 21.13
C SER A 50 31.64 22.42 20.64
N ALA A 51 30.41 22.69 20.19
CA ALA A 51 29.54 21.66 19.64
C ALA A 51 30.04 21.16 18.27
N ALA A 52 30.52 22.08 17.43
CA ALA A 52 31.15 21.73 16.15
C ALA A 52 32.46 20.93 16.36
N GLU A 53 33.30 21.32 17.31
CA GLU A 53 34.53 20.60 17.66
C GLU A 53 34.23 19.20 18.22
N SER A 54 33.17 19.06 19.02
CA SER A 54 32.75 17.76 19.57
C SER A 54 32.22 16.84 18.47
N ALA A 55 31.39 17.36 17.56
CA ALA A 55 30.90 16.62 16.41
C ALA A 55 32.04 16.23 15.45
N VAL A 56 33.01 17.13 15.23
CA VAL A 56 34.21 16.85 14.43
C VAL A 56 35.10 15.80 15.10
N THR A 57 35.21 15.81 16.43
CA THR A 57 36.00 14.82 17.16
C THR A 57 35.35 13.45 17.12
N ILE A 58 34.02 13.38 17.30
CA ILE A 58 33.26 12.12 17.18
C ILE A 58 33.33 11.60 15.75
N ALA A 59 33.11 12.45 14.73
CA ALA A 59 33.25 12.08 13.32
C ALA A 59 34.67 11.60 12.99
N ARG A 60 35.70 12.22 13.57
CA ARG A 60 37.10 11.81 13.40
C ARG A 60 37.39 10.47 14.08
N VAL A 61 36.81 10.22 15.26
CA VAL A 61 36.96 8.96 15.99
C VAL A 61 36.23 7.82 15.26
N THR A 62 35.01 8.03 14.78
CA THR A 62 34.28 7.05 13.96
C THR A 62 34.95 6.79 12.62
N ALA A 63 35.46 7.84 11.95
CA ALA A 63 36.25 7.68 10.73
C ALA A 63 37.55 6.89 10.98
N SER A 64 38.22 7.13 12.12
CA SER A 64 39.42 6.39 12.49
C SER A 64 39.15 4.91 12.85
N SER A 65 37.98 4.62 13.42
CA SER A 65 37.54 3.24 13.71
C SER A 65 37.19 2.47 12.44
N VAL A 66 36.51 3.10 11.48
CA VAL A 66 36.24 2.50 10.16
C VAL A 66 37.54 2.28 9.40
N GLN A 67 38.50 3.19 9.49
CA GLN A 67 39.83 3.03 8.87
C GLN A 67 40.63 1.87 9.47
N HIS A 68 40.47 1.57 10.77
CA HIS A 68 41.13 0.43 11.42
C HIS A 68 40.53 -0.91 10.99
N GLU A 69 39.20 -0.96 10.85
CA GLU A 69 38.48 -2.14 10.35
C GLU A 69 38.73 -2.36 8.85
N LEU A 70 38.77 -1.29 8.05
CA LEU A 70 39.09 -1.38 6.62
C LEU A 70 40.55 -1.78 6.37
N ALA A 71 41.48 -1.32 7.20
CA ALA A 71 42.89 -1.73 7.13
C ALA A 71 43.07 -3.22 7.44
N LEU A 72 42.29 -3.76 8.37
CA LEU A 72 42.24 -5.20 8.68
C LEU A 72 41.50 -6.02 7.60
N ALA A 73 40.45 -5.46 6.99
CA ALA A 73 39.69 -6.12 5.93
C ALA A 73 40.38 -6.06 4.55
N VAL A 74 41.24 -5.06 4.31
CA VAL A 74 41.97 -4.83 3.05
C VAL A 74 43.47 -5.18 3.18
N GLY A 75 43.97 -5.50 4.37
CA GLY A 75 45.33 -5.99 4.58
C GLY A 75 46.43 -4.96 4.30
N VAL A 76 46.18 -3.68 4.59
CA VAL A 76 47.14 -2.59 4.33
C VAL A 76 47.66 -2.05 5.66
N ASP A 77 48.94 -2.27 5.93
CA ASP A 77 49.61 -1.88 7.17
C ASP A 77 49.68 -0.34 7.33
N ALA A 78 49.48 0.14 8.57
CA ALA A 78 49.39 1.57 8.91
C ALA A 78 50.66 2.40 8.62
N ASP A 79 51.81 1.75 8.34
CA ASP A 79 53.06 2.40 7.95
C ASP A 79 53.01 2.94 6.50
N GLU A 80 52.08 2.44 5.66
CA GLU A 80 51.92 2.89 4.27
C GLU A 80 51.07 4.16 4.13
N LEU A 81 50.29 4.56 5.15
CA LEU A 81 49.42 5.75 5.11
C LEU A 81 50.22 7.07 5.17
N GLY A 82 51.45 7.05 5.70
CA GLY A 82 52.39 8.17 5.59
C GLY A 82 52.99 8.30 4.19
N SER A 83 53.14 7.18 3.50
CA SER A 83 53.62 7.10 2.11
C SER A 83 52.53 7.39 1.09
N ALA A 84 51.25 7.10 1.42
CA ALA A 84 50.05 7.27 0.59
C ALA A 84 49.74 8.72 0.15
N ARG A 85 50.39 9.73 0.76
CA ARG A 85 50.28 11.15 0.34
C ARG A 85 51.40 11.60 -0.58
N THR A 86 52.32 10.70 -0.93
CA THR A 86 53.29 11.00 -1.98
C THR A 86 52.59 10.84 -3.34
N PRO A 87 52.88 11.71 -4.33
CA PRO A 87 52.34 11.55 -5.68
C PRO A 87 52.56 10.14 -6.26
N LEU A 88 53.66 9.48 -5.88
CA LEU A 88 54.01 8.12 -6.28
C LEU A 88 53.09 7.05 -5.66
N ALA A 89 52.72 7.19 -4.39
CA ALA A 89 51.80 6.23 -3.78
C ALA A 89 50.37 6.39 -4.29
N LEU A 90 49.94 7.62 -4.61
CA LEU A 90 48.67 7.84 -5.31
C LEU A 90 48.67 7.21 -6.70
N LEU A 91 49.80 7.27 -7.41
CA LEU A 91 49.94 6.60 -8.70
C LEU A 91 49.92 5.08 -8.56
N ASN A 92 50.55 4.52 -7.53
CA ASN A 92 50.50 3.09 -7.24
C ASN A 92 49.08 2.63 -6.87
N GLN A 93 48.36 3.42 -6.08
CA GLN A 93 46.98 3.12 -5.70
C GLN A 93 46.01 3.26 -6.87
N LEU A 94 46.23 4.24 -7.76
CA LEU A 94 45.49 4.35 -9.02
C LEU A 94 45.80 3.17 -9.95
N SER A 95 47.07 2.76 -10.04
CA SER A 95 47.50 1.59 -10.81
C SER A 95 46.85 0.30 -10.28
N GLU A 96 46.73 0.19 -8.96
CA GLU A 96 46.06 -0.92 -8.31
C GLU A 96 44.54 -0.91 -8.57
N LEU A 97 43.89 0.24 -8.57
CA LEU A 97 42.46 0.34 -8.92
C LEU A 97 42.19 0.05 -10.40
N LEU A 98 43.09 0.46 -11.29
CA LEU A 98 43.01 0.19 -12.74
C LEU A 98 43.57 -1.19 -13.15
N GLY A 99 44.00 -2.01 -12.19
CA GLY A 99 44.51 -3.34 -12.46
C GLY A 99 43.48 -4.22 -13.18
N PRO A 100 43.89 -5.10 -14.12
CA PRO A 100 42.99 -5.81 -15.04
C PRO A 100 41.94 -6.70 -14.35
N ASP A 101 42.25 -7.23 -13.16
CA ASP A 101 41.36 -8.10 -12.38
C ASP A 101 40.51 -7.34 -11.35
N ARG A 102 40.71 -6.03 -11.22
CA ARG A 102 40.04 -5.15 -10.27
C ARG A 102 38.77 -4.57 -10.90
N PRO A 103 37.76 -4.17 -10.11
CA PRO A 103 36.46 -3.79 -10.65
C PRO A 103 36.52 -2.66 -11.67
N PHE A 104 37.32 -1.61 -11.43
CA PHE A 104 37.50 -0.53 -12.40
C PHE A 104 38.29 -0.98 -13.64
N GLY A 105 39.36 -1.76 -13.47
CA GLY A 105 40.09 -2.33 -14.60
C GLY A 105 39.23 -3.24 -15.47
N ARG A 106 38.31 -4.03 -14.90
CA ARG A 106 37.37 -4.87 -15.66
C ARG A 106 36.29 -4.06 -16.39
N ILE A 107 35.84 -2.95 -15.79
CA ILE A 107 34.89 -2.03 -16.43
C ILE A 107 35.53 -1.34 -17.64
N LEU A 108 36.80 -0.95 -17.49
CA LEU A 108 37.60 -0.24 -18.50
C LEU A 108 38.35 -1.16 -19.48
N ALA A 109 38.41 -2.46 -19.21
CA ALA A 109 39.07 -3.44 -20.07
C ALA A 109 38.42 -3.49 -21.46
N ASN A 110 39.21 -3.88 -22.45
CA ASN A 110 38.73 -4.06 -23.82
C ASN A 110 37.63 -5.14 -23.86
N GLY A 111 36.49 -4.83 -24.48
CA GLY A 111 35.27 -5.64 -24.48
C GLY A 111 34.47 -5.57 -23.17
N GLY A 112 34.88 -4.72 -22.23
CA GLY A 112 34.26 -4.53 -20.92
C GLY A 112 32.88 -3.85 -21.01
N PRO A 113 32.12 -3.85 -19.90
CA PRO A 113 30.79 -3.22 -19.85
C PRO A 113 30.77 -1.76 -20.28
N LEU A 114 31.78 -0.96 -19.91
CA LEU A 114 31.83 0.45 -20.29
C LEU A 114 32.04 0.61 -21.80
N GLU A 115 32.95 -0.16 -22.38
CA GLU A 115 33.20 -0.12 -23.81
C GLU A 115 31.95 -0.54 -24.60
N ARG A 116 31.18 -1.54 -24.15
CA ARG A 116 29.90 -1.91 -24.78
C ARG A 116 28.80 -0.84 -24.66
N LEU A 117 28.83 -0.03 -23.60
CA LEU A 117 27.91 1.09 -23.43
C LEU A 117 28.24 2.24 -24.37
N LEU A 118 29.54 2.56 -24.51
CA LEU A 118 30.06 3.72 -25.23
C LEU A 118 30.43 3.46 -26.70
N ASN A 119 30.67 2.21 -27.08
CA ASN A 119 31.03 1.88 -28.45
C ASN A 119 29.91 2.27 -29.43
N PRO A 120 30.25 2.60 -30.68
CA PRO A 120 29.25 2.85 -31.72
C PRO A 120 28.27 1.68 -31.85
N GLY A 121 26.97 1.97 -31.86
CA GLY A 121 25.90 0.97 -31.81
C GLY A 121 25.65 0.34 -30.43
N GLY A 122 26.33 0.82 -29.39
CA GLY A 122 26.17 0.45 -27.98
C GLY A 122 24.88 1.00 -27.36
N VAL A 123 24.69 0.73 -26.07
CA VAL A 123 23.42 1.09 -25.37
C VAL A 123 23.21 2.61 -25.32
N ILE A 124 24.27 3.38 -25.02
CA ILE A 124 24.16 4.84 -24.98
C ILE A 124 23.86 5.37 -26.37
N ASP A 125 24.59 4.93 -27.39
CA ASP A 125 24.39 5.34 -28.78
C ASP A 125 22.95 5.06 -29.26
N ARG A 126 22.35 3.90 -28.93
CA ARG A 126 20.95 3.58 -29.24
C ARG A 126 19.94 4.42 -28.46
N LEU A 127 20.25 4.73 -27.20
CA LEU A 127 19.38 5.54 -26.34
C LEU A 127 19.36 7.00 -26.79
N THR A 128 20.51 7.53 -27.22
CA THR A 128 20.71 8.92 -27.66
C THR A 128 20.63 9.11 -29.17
N ALA A 129 20.42 8.04 -29.94
CA ALA A 129 20.23 8.12 -31.38
C ALA A 129 19.04 9.02 -31.72
N PRO A 130 19.03 9.65 -32.92
CA PRO A 130 17.85 10.34 -33.44
C PRO A 130 16.64 9.41 -33.44
N ASP A 131 15.48 9.90 -32.98
CA ASP A 131 14.25 9.14 -32.73
C ASP A 131 14.41 7.99 -31.70
N GLY A 132 15.48 8.05 -30.90
CA GLY A 132 15.78 7.09 -29.85
C GLY A 132 14.83 7.18 -28.66
N PRO A 133 14.85 6.19 -27.75
CA PRO A 133 14.00 6.17 -26.57
C PRO A 133 14.17 7.40 -25.67
N LEU A 134 15.40 7.92 -25.48
CA LEU A 134 15.60 9.11 -24.65
C LEU A 134 15.03 10.36 -25.31
N GLU A 135 15.23 10.53 -26.62
CA GLU A 135 14.65 11.64 -27.35
C GLU A 135 13.11 11.58 -27.29
N LYS A 136 12.48 10.43 -27.56
CA LYS A 136 11.01 10.28 -27.45
C LYS A 136 10.47 10.52 -26.05
N LEU A 137 11.23 10.16 -25.03
CA LEU A 137 10.85 10.31 -23.62
C LEU A 137 11.00 11.76 -23.14
N THR A 138 11.99 12.50 -23.66
CA THR A 138 12.31 13.89 -23.30
C THR A 138 11.72 14.94 -24.26
N ALA A 139 11.28 14.53 -25.45
CA ALA A 139 10.67 15.40 -26.44
C ALA A 139 9.39 16.04 -25.92
N LYS A 140 9.01 17.18 -26.51
CA LYS A 140 7.72 17.82 -26.24
C LYS A 140 6.58 16.87 -26.62
N GLY A 141 5.64 16.69 -25.71
CA GLY A 141 4.58 15.69 -25.78
C GLY A 141 5.04 14.25 -25.48
N GLY A 142 6.31 14.03 -25.16
CA GLY A 142 6.86 12.76 -24.69
C GLY A 142 6.44 12.42 -23.26
N LEU A 143 6.82 11.25 -22.76
CA LEU A 143 6.35 10.76 -21.45
C LEU A 143 6.78 11.65 -20.29
N LEU A 144 8.02 12.16 -20.26
CA LEU A 144 8.43 13.08 -19.19
C LEU A 144 7.69 14.42 -19.27
N ASP A 145 7.50 14.94 -20.48
CA ASP A 145 6.78 16.18 -20.71
C ASP A 145 5.31 16.05 -20.26
N GLN A 146 4.64 14.94 -20.61
CA GLN A 146 3.28 14.64 -20.16
C GLN A 146 3.18 14.44 -18.64
N MET A 147 4.18 13.82 -18.02
CA MET A 147 4.21 13.62 -16.57
C MET A 147 4.47 14.92 -15.80
N ALA A 148 5.28 15.82 -16.37
CA ALA A 148 5.64 17.13 -15.81
C ALA A 148 4.67 18.25 -16.21
N ASP A 149 3.76 18.00 -17.14
CA ASP A 149 2.69 18.94 -17.52
C ASP A 149 1.77 19.27 -16.32
N GLU A 150 1.06 20.39 -16.40
CA GLU A 150 0.19 20.91 -15.32
C GLU A 150 -0.88 19.91 -14.87
N ARG A 151 -1.32 19.02 -15.77
CA ARG A 151 -2.28 17.94 -15.47
C ARG A 151 -1.61 16.59 -15.23
N GLY A 152 -0.30 16.54 -15.38
CA GLY A 152 0.57 15.38 -15.27
C GLY A 152 0.62 14.81 -13.85
N ILE A 153 1.06 13.55 -13.78
CA ILE A 153 1.09 12.79 -12.53
C ILE A 153 2.09 13.40 -11.54
N LEU A 154 3.25 13.89 -12.00
CA LEU A 154 4.26 14.46 -11.12
C LEU A 154 3.72 15.72 -10.44
N ILE A 155 3.15 16.64 -11.22
CA ILE A 155 2.54 17.87 -10.68
C ILE A 155 1.43 17.55 -9.68
N ARG A 156 0.57 16.57 -9.96
CA ARG A 156 -0.50 16.17 -9.02
C ARG A 156 0.02 15.52 -7.74
N LEU A 157 1.09 14.72 -7.86
CA LEU A 157 1.71 14.07 -6.71
C LEU A 157 2.41 15.07 -5.80
N THR A 158 3.13 16.04 -6.39
CA THR A 158 3.91 17.06 -5.68
C THR A 158 3.14 18.34 -5.40
N ALA A 159 1.89 18.46 -5.85
CA ALA A 159 1.04 19.60 -5.55
C ALA A 159 0.87 19.75 -4.03
N LYS A 160 0.64 20.98 -3.58
CA LYS A 160 0.26 21.26 -2.19
C LYS A 160 -0.99 20.47 -1.83
N ASP A 161 -0.97 19.83 -0.66
CA ASP A 161 -1.98 18.87 -0.19
C ASP A 161 -2.13 17.63 -1.08
N GLY A 162 -1.21 17.40 -2.03
CA GLY A 162 -1.11 16.20 -2.85
C GLY A 162 -0.58 14.99 -2.07
N PRO A 163 -0.61 13.77 -2.65
CA PRO A 163 -0.18 12.56 -1.97
C PRO A 163 1.26 12.61 -1.45
N LEU A 164 2.22 13.08 -2.24
CA LEU A 164 3.61 13.18 -1.78
C LEU A 164 3.76 14.29 -0.74
N ASP A 165 3.12 15.45 -0.94
CA ASP A 165 3.15 16.54 0.03
C ASP A 165 2.59 16.09 1.40
N ARG A 166 1.44 15.41 1.45
CA ARG A 166 0.89 14.86 2.71
C ARG A 166 1.76 13.78 3.32
N LEU A 167 2.46 13.00 2.50
CA LEU A 167 3.34 11.93 2.94
C LEU A 167 4.61 12.50 3.60
N THR A 168 5.21 13.53 3.00
CA THR A 168 6.54 14.06 3.37
C THR A 168 6.51 15.38 4.14
N ARG A 169 5.37 16.06 4.25
CA ARG A 169 5.26 17.28 5.06
C ARG A 169 5.54 16.98 6.55
N PRO A 170 5.94 17.99 7.34
CA PRO A 170 6.01 17.85 8.79
C PRO A 170 4.68 17.38 9.40
N GLY A 171 4.74 16.40 10.30
CA GLY A 171 3.59 15.68 10.85
C GLY A 171 2.84 14.79 9.85
N GLY A 172 3.40 14.60 8.65
CA GLY A 172 2.91 13.67 7.63
C GLY A 172 3.14 12.21 8.01
N VAL A 173 2.78 11.28 7.11
CA VAL A 173 2.90 9.85 7.41
C VAL A 173 4.35 9.43 7.61
N VAL A 174 5.28 9.91 6.77
CA VAL A 174 6.70 9.57 6.95
C VAL A 174 7.17 10.02 8.32
N ASP A 175 6.86 11.26 8.68
CA ASP A 175 7.23 11.83 9.99
C ASP A 175 6.63 11.02 11.14
N GLN A 176 5.34 10.70 11.11
CA GLN A 176 4.67 9.87 12.14
C GLN A 176 5.29 8.47 12.29
N PHE A 177 5.86 7.92 11.22
CA PHE A 177 6.54 6.63 11.27
C PHE A 177 7.98 6.75 11.77
N THR A 178 8.70 7.81 11.41
CA THR A 178 10.15 7.93 11.62
C THR A 178 10.58 8.86 12.76
N GLU A 179 9.68 9.73 13.24
CA GLU A 179 9.95 10.64 14.36
C GLU A 179 10.14 9.86 15.68
N ASN A 180 10.81 10.47 16.65
CA ASN A 180 10.95 9.92 17.99
C ASN A 180 9.56 9.70 18.62
N GLU A 181 9.37 8.56 19.28
CA GLU A 181 8.08 8.04 19.76
C GLU A 181 7.05 7.77 18.64
N GLY A 182 7.50 7.77 17.38
CA GLY A 182 6.72 7.42 16.21
C GLY A 182 6.32 5.94 16.18
N ILE A 183 5.59 5.57 15.13
CA ILE A 183 5.04 4.20 15.00
C ILE A 183 6.16 3.16 14.95
N LEU A 184 7.23 3.40 14.17
CA LEU A 184 8.32 2.43 14.07
C LEU A 184 9.01 2.26 15.43
N GLU A 185 9.38 3.36 16.08
CA GLU A 185 10.05 3.29 17.38
C GLU A 185 9.18 2.56 18.41
N ARG A 186 7.88 2.85 18.51
CA ARG A 186 6.98 2.15 19.44
C ARG A 186 6.79 0.66 19.13
N LEU A 187 6.90 0.28 17.85
CA LEU A 187 6.81 -1.12 17.44
C LEU A 187 8.11 -1.86 17.77
N THR A 188 9.26 -1.22 17.61
CA THR A 188 10.60 -1.82 17.76
C THR A 188 11.27 -1.56 19.11
N SER A 189 10.72 -0.67 19.93
CA SER A 189 11.23 -0.39 21.28
C SER A 189 11.08 -1.60 22.18
N GLU A 190 11.82 -1.62 23.28
CA GLU A 190 11.67 -2.63 24.33
C GLU A 190 10.21 -2.69 24.81
N GLY A 191 9.64 -3.91 24.85
CA GLY A 191 8.22 -4.14 25.14
C GLY A 191 7.26 -3.78 24.01
N GLY A 192 7.77 -3.36 22.85
CA GLY A 192 7.02 -3.15 21.61
C GLY A 192 6.51 -4.46 21.01
N ILE A 193 5.71 -4.38 19.95
CA ILE A 193 5.12 -5.56 19.31
C ILE A 193 6.22 -6.40 18.64
N VAL A 194 7.13 -5.77 17.91
CA VAL A 194 8.23 -6.47 17.24
C VAL A 194 9.11 -7.12 18.29
N ASP A 195 9.52 -6.35 19.31
CA ASP A 195 10.33 -6.85 20.41
C ASP A 195 9.71 -8.08 21.09
N LYS A 196 8.42 -8.03 21.47
CA LYS A 196 7.72 -9.18 22.08
C LYS A 196 7.57 -10.39 21.14
N LEU A 197 7.43 -10.15 19.84
CA LEU A 197 7.31 -11.22 18.86
C LEU A 197 8.65 -11.92 18.63
N THR A 198 9.75 -11.16 18.62
CA THR A 198 11.12 -11.65 18.37
C THR A 198 11.93 -11.98 19.63
N ALA A 199 11.43 -11.64 20.82
CA ALA A 199 12.08 -11.95 22.09
C ALA A 199 12.26 -13.47 22.26
N PRO A 200 13.22 -13.91 23.09
CA PRO A 200 13.34 -15.31 23.49
C PRO A 200 12.02 -15.84 24.07
N ASP A 201 11.63 -17.04 23.67
CA ASP A 201 10.32 -17.65 23.94
C ASP A 201 9.12 -16.84 23.39
N GLY A 202 9.39 -15.93 22.45
CA GLY A 202 8.40 -15.13 21.73
C GLY A 202 7.52 -15.97 20.82
N VAL A 203 6.45 -15.36 20.30
CA VAL A 203 5.50 -16.07 19.42
C VAL A 203 6.20 -16.51 18.14
N LEU A 204 7.07 -15.68 17.55
CA LEU A 204 7.76 -16.07 16.32
C LEU A 204 8.68 -17.26 16.57
N GLU A 205 9.47 -17.23 17.63
CA GLU A 205 10.33 -18.37 17.99
C GLU A 205 9.50 -19.64 18.22
N LYS A 206 8.39 -19.60 18.97
CA LYS A 206 7.52 -20.78 19.18
C LYS A 206 6.88 -21.30 17.89
N VAL A 207 6.58 -20.41 16.96
CA VAL A 207 5.99 -20.75 15.67
C VAL A 207 7.03 -21.38 14.75
N THR A 208 8.27 -20.86 14.73
CA THR A 208 9.36 -21.27 13.83
C THR A 208 10.35 -22.26 14.43
N ALA A 209 10.30 -22.53 15.73
CA ALA A 209 11.19 -23.46 16.40
C ALA A 209 11.00 -24.89 15.88
N ALA A 210 12.04 -25.71 16.06
CA ALA A 210 11.99 -27.12 15.73
C ALA A 210 10.84 -27.83 16.48
N GLY A 211 9.96 -28.49 15.74
CA GLY A 211 8.72 -29.09 16.28
C GLY A 211 7.63 -28.08 16.66
N GLY A 212 7.81 -26.82 16.27
CA GLY A 212 6.89 -25.72 16.48
C GLY A 212 5.60 -25.84 15.66
N ILE A 213 4.88 -24.72 15.51
CA ILE A 213 3.62 -24.71 14.76
C ILE A 213 3.90 -24.92 13.27
N LEU A 214 4.87 -24.20 12.70
CA LEU A 214 5.19 -24.33 11.27
C LEU A 214 5.72 -25.72 10.93
N ASP A 215 6.61 -26.28 11.75
CA ASP A 215 7.11 -27.64 11.55
C ASP A 215 5.98 -28.67 11.57
N ARG A 216 5.02 -28.57 12.49
CA ARG A 216 3.87 -29.50 12.53
C ARG A 216 2.90 -29.30 11.37
N LEU A 217 2.77 -28.07 10.88
CA LEU A 217 1.97 -27.78 9.70
C LEU A 217 2.64 -28.34 8.43
N ALA A 218 3.96 -28.22 8.32
CA ALA A 218 4.76 -28.58 7.15
C ALA A 218 5.31 -30.01 7.17
N ALA A 219 5.19 -30.73 8.29
CA ALA A 219 5.59 -32.12 8.40
C ALA A 219 4.82 -33.00 7.42
N ASP A 220 5.40 -34.16 7.07
CA ASP A 220 4.75 -35.18 6.26
C ASP A 220 3.43 -35.64 6.90
N GLY A 221 2.34 -35.61 6.14
CA GLY A 221 0.98 -35.83 6.64
C GLY A 221 0.41 -34.68 7.49
N GLY A 222 1.13 -33.56 7.62
CA GLY A 222 0.70 -32.33 8.27
C GLY A 222 -0.39 -31.59 7.49
N LEU A 223 -0.88 -30.47 8.03
CA LEU A 223 -2.00 -29.74 7.41
C LEU A 223 -1.63 -29.14 6.05
N LEU A 224 -0.39 -28.68 5.86
CA LEU A 224 0.05 -28.15 4.57
C LEU A 224 0.19 -29.26 3.55
N ASP A 225 0.66 -30.43 3.96
CA ASP A 225 0.74 -31.61 3.10
C ASP A 225 -0.66 -32.13 2.74
N GLN A 226 -1.59 -32.21 3.69
CA GLN A 226 -2.98 -32.58 3.42
C GLN A 226 -3.73 -31.56 2.54
N LEU A 227 -3.31 -30.30 2.55
CA LEU A 227 -3.94 -29.24 1.76
C LEU A 227 -3.32 -29.14 0.37
N VAL A 228 -1.99 -29.10 0.27
CA VAL A 228 -1.22 -28.72 -0.94
C VAL A 228 -0.26 -29.81 -1.40
N GLY A 229 -0.01 -30.84 -0.58
CA GLY A 229 0.83 -31.98 -0.93
C GLY A 229 0.19 -32.92 -1.96
N GLU A 230 0.89 -34.01 -2.27
CA GLU A 230 0.39 -35.04 -3.20
C GLU A 230 -0.91 -35.65 -2.66
N ASP A 231 -1.93 -35.77 -3.53
CA ASP A 231 -3.31 -36.14 -3.16
C ASP A 231 -4.00 -35.19 -2.14
N GLY A 232 -3.43 -34.01 -1.94
CA GLY A 232 -3.95 -32.97 -1.07
C GLY A 232 -5.34 -32.48 -1.49
N ALA A 233 -6.02 -31.76 -0.60
CA ALA A 233 -7.35 -31.24 -0.84
C ALA A 233 -7.40 -30.28 -2.05
N VAL A 234 -6.35 -29.49 -2.28
CA VAL A 234 -6.25 -28.59 -3.44
C VAL A 234 -6.08 -29.40 -4.73
N GLU A 235 -5.15 -30.36 -4.76
CA GLU A 235 -4.93 -31.22 -5.93
C GLU A 235 -6.22 -31.96 -6.31
N ARG A 236 -6.88 -32.60 -5.34
CA ARG A 236 -8.18 -33.27 -5.56
C ARG A 236 -9.29 -32.32 -5.97
N ALA A 237 -9.23 -31.05 -5.56
CA ALA A 237 -10.20 -30.03 -5.95
C ALA A 237 -10.06 -29.66 -7.43
N ILE A 238 -8.82 -29.52 -7.93
CA ILE A 238 -8.50 -29.12 -9.32
C ILE A 238 -8.36 -30.32 -10.28
N ALA A 239 -8.23 -31.55 -9.77
CA ALA A 239 -8.10 -32.74 -10.59
C ALA A 239 -9.34 -32.97 -11.47
N PRO A 240 -9.19 -33.65 -12.64
CA PRO A 240 -10.29 -33.98 -13.53
C PRO A 240 -11.46 -34.69 -12.82
N GLY A 241 -12.67 -34.13 -12.93
CA GLY A 241 -13.87 -34.62 -12.23
C GLY A 241 -13.92 -34.27 -10.73
N GLY A 242 -12.99 -33.41 -10.30
CA GLY A 242 -12.93 -32.86 -8.95
C GLY A 242 -14.11 -31.94 -8.64
N PRO A 243 -14.24 -31.51 -7.37
CA PRO A 243 -15.22 -30.51 -6.96
C PRO A 243 -15.22 -29.23 -7.80
N LEU A 244 -14.06 -28.71 -8.21
CA LEU A 244 -14.00 -27.46 -8.98
C LEU A 244 -14.45 -27.65 -10.43
N ASP A 245 -14.14 -28.81 -11.03
CA ASP A 245 -14.69 -29.18 -12.35
C ASP A 245 -16.21 -29.26 -12.31
N ARG A 246 -16.79 -29.90 -11.29
CA ARG A 246 -18.24 -30.00 -11.13
C ARG A 246 -18.92 -28.65 -10.94
N ILE A 247 -18.26 -27.71 -10.26
CA ILE A 247 -18.76 -26.33 -10.14
C ILE A 247 -18.72 -25.63 -11.50
N THR A 248 -17.67 -25.84 -12.28
CA THR A 248 -17.53 -25.29 -13.64
C THR A 248 -18.62 -25.86 -14.56
N GLU A 249 -18.82 -27.17 -14.56
CA GLU A 249 -19.89 -27.85 -15.32
C GLU A 249 -21.27 -27.31 -14.91
N LEU A 250 -21.55 -27.18 -13.62
CA LEU A 250 -22.81 -26.62 -13.15
C LEU A 250 -23.00 -25.17 -13.60
N THR A 251 -21.93 -24.37 -13.61
CA THR A 251 -21.96 -22.99 -14.10
C THR A 251 -22.29 -22.94 -15.59
N GLU A 252 -21.75 -23.87 -16.38
CA GLU A 252 -22.09 -24.01 -17.80
C GLU A 252 -23.55 -24.40 -18.00
N VAL A 253 -24.06 -25.39 -17.25
CA VAL A 253 -25.48 -25.79 -17.29
C VAL A 253 -26.40 -24.63 -16.93
N ILE A 254 -26.07 -23.86 -15.89
CA ILE A 254 -26.84 -22.66 -15.51
C ILE A 254 -26.77 -21.60 -16.62
N GLY A 255 -25.61 -21.40 -17.24
CA GLY A 255 -25.43 -20.48 -18.37
C GLY A 255 -26.27 -20.86 -19.59
N GLN A 256 -26.43 -22.15 -19.86
CA GLN A 256 -27.28 -22.69 -20.94
C GLN A 256 -28.78 -22.63 -20.60
N LEU A 257 -29.14 -22.63 -19.31
CA LEU A 257 -30.54 -22.58 -18.89
C LEU A 257 -31.17 -21.20 -19.12
N ALA A 258 -30.41 -20.11 -18.99
CA ALA A 258 -30.91 -18.75 -19.18
C ALA A 258 -31.57 -18.51 -20.57
N PRO A 259 -30.95 -18.82 -21.72
CA PRO A 259 -31.59 -18.65 -23.03
C PRO A 259 -32.78 -19.59 -23.24
N ASN A 260 -32.74 -20.82 -22.69
CA ASN A 260 -33.87 -21.76 -22.78
C ASN A 260 -35.10 -21.26 -22.01
N LEU A 261 -34.90 -20.66 -20.83
CA LEU A 261 -35.99 -20.05 -20.06
C LEU A 261 -36.59 -18.83 -20.79
N LEU A 262 -35.77 -18.03 -21.48
CA LEU A 262 -36.27 -16.93 -22.32
C LEU A 262 -37.12 -17.45 -23.49
N ALA A 263 -36.64 -18.47 -24.21
CA ALA A 263 -37.42 -19.08 -25.29
C ALA A 263 -38.74 -19.68 -24.79
N MET A 264 -38.75 -20.29 -23.60
CA MET A 264 -39.99 -20.80 -22.99
C MET A 264 -40.96 -19.67 -22.62
N GLN A 265 -40.47 -18.54 -22.10
CA GLN A 265 -41.32 -17.38 -21.81
C GLN A 265 -42.01 -16.86 -23.08
N ASP A 266 -41.30 -16.80 -24.21
CA ASP A 266 -41.87 -16.40 -25.49
C ASP A 266 -42.97 -17.37 -25.95
N THR A 267 -42.72 -18.68 -25.87
CA THR A 267 -43.74 -19.68 -26.25
C THR A 267 -44.97 -19.67 -25.32
N VAL A 268 -44.77 -19.39 -24.03
CA VAL A 268 -45.89 -19.24 -23.07
C VAL A 268 -46.70 -18.00 -23.38
N HIS A 269 -46.04 -16.90 -23.79
CA HIS A 269 -46.73 -15.68 -24.21
C HIS A 269 -47.58 -15.92 -25.46
N GLU A 270 -47.03 -16.59 -26.47
CA GLU A 270 -47.75 -16.92 -27.70
C GLU A 270 -48.94 -17.87 -27.45
N LEU A 271 -48.77 -18.85 -26.56
CA LEU A 271 -49.86 -19.72 -26.15
C LEU A 271 -50.96 -18.94 -25.41
N ALA A 272 -50.58 -18.00 -24.54
CA ALA A 272 -51.54 -17.16 -23.82
C ALA A 272 -52.37 -16.31 -24.79
N GLU A 273 -51.75 -15.67 -25.78
CA GLU A 273 -52.46 -14.92 -26.82
C GLU A 273 -53.41 -15.81 -27.64
N THR A 274 -52.96 -17.02 -27.98
CA THR A 274 -53.78 -17.99 -28.72
C THR A 274 -55.00 -18.44 -27.91
N VAL A 275 -54.81 -18.68 -26.60
CA VAL A 275 -55.90 -19.03 -25.69
C VAL A 275 -56.88 -17.88 -25.53
N ASP A 276 -56.39 -16.64 -25.43
CA ASP A 276 -57.25 -15.45 -25.36
C ASP A 276 -58.06 -15.28 -26.65
N LEU A 277 -57.45 -15.47 -27.81
CA LEU A 277 -58.15 -15.45 -29.10
C LEU A 277 -59.21 -16.55 -29.17
N LEU A 278 -58.87 -17.77 -28.75
CA LEU A 278 -59.82 -18.88 -28.68
C LEU A 278 -60.98 -18.53 -27.73
N ASN A 279 -60.71 -17.98 -26.55
CA ASN A 279 -61.72 -17.60 -25.59
C ASN A 279 -62.66 -16.50 -26.14
N GLN A 280 -62.11 -15.50 -26.86
CA GLN A 280 -62.90 -14.48 -27.55
C GLN A 280 -63.79 -15.08 -28.64
N THR A 281 -63.34 -16.13 -29.34
CA THR A 281 -64.16 -16.82 -30.37
C THR A 281 -65.21 -17.75 -29.78
N VAL A 282 -64.98 -18.34 -28.61
CA VAL A 282 -65.91 -19.26 -27.93
C VAL A 282 -66.91 -18.50 -27.04
N ALA A 283 -66.59 -17.29 -26.58
CA ALA A 283 -67.50 -16.41 -25.84
C ALA A 283 -68.90 -16.26 -26.50
N PRO A 284 -69.04 -16.03 -27.83
CA PRO A 284 -70.36 -16.00 -28.48
C PRO A 284 -71.07 -17.37 -28.53
N LEU A 285 -70.35 -18.50 -28.48
CA LEU A 285 -70.95 -19.84 -28.40
C LEU A 285 -71.53 -20.12 -26.99
N GLY A 286 -70.92 -19.58 -25.94
CA GLY A 286 -71.47 -19.63 -24.58
C GLY A 286 -72.83 -18.93 -24.46
N GLY A 287 -73.00 -17.79 -25.14
CA GLY A 287 -74.28 -17.07 -25.21
C GLY A 287 -75.35 -17.78 -26.06
N LEU A 288 -74.96 -18.64 -27.02
CA LEU A 288 -75.87 -19.47 -27.79
C LEU A 288 -76.40 -20.67 -26.97
N ALA A 289 -75.58 -21.24 -26.08
CA ALA A 289 -76.01 -22.27 -25.15
C ALA A 289 -77.09 -21.75 -24.15
N GLU A 290 -76.99 -20.49 -23.71
CA GLU A 290 -78.04 -19.84 -22.90
C GLU A 290 -79.33 -19.53 -23.68
N ARG A 291 -79.26 -19.39 -25.00
CA ARG A 291 -80.40 -19.15 -25.89
C ARG A 291 -81.07 -20.41 -26.41
N LEU A 292 -80.57 -21.59 -26.06
CA LEU A 292 -81.20 -22.86 -26.41
C LEU A 292 -82.57 -22.96 -25.69
N PRO A 293 -83.68 -23.25 -26.40
CA PRO A 293 -85.00 -23.28 -25.79
C PRO A 293 -85.03 -24.33 -24.66
N LYS A 294 -85.31 -23.88 -23.42
CA LYS A 294 -85.45 -24.65 -22.16
C LYS A 294 -86.50 -25.77 -22.18
N ARG A 295 -86.99 -26.17 -23.34
CA ARG A 295 -88.01 -27.21 -23.52
C ARG A 295 -87.45 -28.63 -23.59
N LEU A 296 -86.12 -28.79 -23.60
CA LEU A 296 -85.45 -30.11 -23.68
C LEU A 296 -84.55 -30.44 -22.49
N THR A 297 -84.37 -29.53 -21.53
CA THR A 297 -83.53 -29.75 -20.33
C THR A 297 -84.36 -29.69 -19.06
N ARG A 298 -85.33 -30.60 -18.93
CA ARG A 298 -85.98 -30.90 -17.64
C ARG A 298 -85.72 -32.36 -17.27
N PRO A 299 -84.69 -32.67 -16.49
CA PRO A 299 -84.61 -33.96 -15.82
C PRO A 299 -85.67 -34.03 -14.69
N PRO A 300 -86.33 -35.17 -14.49
CA PRO A 300 -87.29 -35.37 -13.42
C PRO A 300 -86.58 -35.47 -12.07
N LYS A 301 -87.19 -34.84 -11.07
CA LYS A 301 -86.80 -34.85 -9.66
C LYS A 301 -86.96 -36.27 -9.07
N GLY A 302 -85.85 -36.95 -8.80
CA GLY A 302 -85.77 -38.09 -7.89
C GLY A 302 -84.45 -37.97 -7.11
N SER A 303 -84.43 -37.68 -5.80
CA SER A 303 -84.85 -38.51 -4.66
C SER A 303 -83.92 -39.71 -4.42
N GLY A 304 -83.05 -39.59 -3.41
CA GLY A 304 -82.75 -40.71 -2.50
C GLY A 304 -81.29 -41.15 -2.34
N GLY A 305 -80.84 -41.16 -1.07
CA GLY A 305 -79.75 -41.98 -0.53
C GLY A 305 -78.40 -41.26 -0.47
N ASN A 306 -77.86 -40.76 0.65
CA ASN A 306 -77.76 -41.26 2.04
C ASN A 306 -76.97 -42.56 2.17
N GLY A 307 -75.69 -42.44 2.55
CA GLY A 307 -74.80 -43.51 2.96
C GLY A 307 -73.67 -42.96 3.83
N ASN A 308 -73.85 -43.06 5.16
CA ASN A 308 -72.82 -43.00 6.21
C ASN A 308 -71.68 -44.01 5.91
N GLY A 309 -70.46 -43.96 6.44
CA GLY A 309 -69.87 -43.25 7.58
C GLY A 309 -68.46 -43.83 7.84
N ASP A 310 -67.90 -43.48 9.01
CA ASP A 310 -66.69 -44.02 9.69
C ASP A 310 -65.33 -43.38 9.31
N ALA A 311 -64.78 -42.49 10.15
CA ALA A 311 -63.89 -42.71 11.33
C ALA A 311 -62.42 -42.86 10.91
N ALA A 312 -61.38 -42.23 11.48
CA ALA A 312 -61.13 -41.55 12.76
C ALA A 312 -59.93 -40.58 12.61
N PRO A 313 -59.67 -39.63 13.55
CA PRO A 313 -58.43 -38.87 13.60
C PRO A 313 -57.48 -39.43 14.67
N ALA A 314 -56.18 -39.52 14.38
CA ALA A 314 -55.15 -39.78 15.39
C ALA A 314 -53.88 -38.95 15.10
N ASP A 315 -53.63 -38.05 16.04
CA ASP A 315 -52.34 -37.74 16.66
C ASP A 315 -51.29 -36.94 15.89
N SER A 316 -51.38 -35.63 16.11
CA SER A 316 -50.27 -34.69 16.14
C SER A 316 -49.62 -34.64 17.53
N ASN A 317 -48.37 -35.07 17.64
CA ASN A 317 -47.39 -34.65 18.66
C ASN A 317 -46.08 -35.42 18.35
N GLY A 318 -44.88 -34.86 18.34
CA GLY A 318 -44.41 -33.52 18.65
C GLY A 318 -42.87 -33.54 18.71
N TYR A 319 -42.29 -32.34 18.54
CA TYR A 319 -41.02 -31.87 19.10
C TYR A 319 -39.67 -32.45 18.57
N PRO A 320 -38.54 -31.75 18.80
CA PRO A 320 -38.31 -30.34 18.46
C PRO A 320 -36.89 -30.07 17.92
N ARG A 321 -36.68 -28.82 17.53
CA ARG A 321 -35.38 -28.16 17.36
C ARG A 321 -34.51 -28.23 18.63
N ALA A 322 -33.20 -28.37 18.41
CA ALA A 322 -32.16 -27.51 18.96
C ALA A 322 -31.15 -27.22 17.85
#